data_AF-M1A2D5-F1
#
_entry.id   AF-M1A2D5-F1
#
_cell.length_a   1.000
_cell.length_b   1.000
_cell.length_c   1.000
_cell.angle_alpha   90.00
_cell.angle_beta   90.00
_cell.angle_gamma   90.00
#
_symmetry.space_group_name_H-M   'P 1'
#
loop_
_entity.id
_entity.type
_entity.pdbx_description
1 polymer ?
#
loop_
_entity_poly.entity_id
_entity_poly.type
_entity_poly.pdbx_seq_one_letter_code
_entity_poly.pdbx_strand_id
1 'polypeptide(L)'
;MLMVSGFDKYYQIARCFRDEDLRADRQPEFTQLDMEMAFTSMEDMLKLNEDLIRKVFQEIQGVQLPNPFPRLTYAEAMSRYGSDRPDTRFDVELRNVSDIFSNTTFKVFSDALASGGIIKALCVPCGTKTYSNTALKKGDIYKEAIKSGAKGLPFLKVLNDGSIEGIPALVSSLDTSKKEELLNQFSAVPDDLILFAVGHHAEVNKTLDRLRIYVAHELGLIDNSRHSILWVTDFPMFEWNDSEQRLEALHHPFTAPNPEDINDLSSARALAYDMVYNGVEVHNSCSPH
;
A
#
# COMPACT_ATOMS: atom_id res chain seq x y z
N MET A 1 24.13 -18.88 6.36
CA MET A 1 25.13 -19.88 6.83
C MET A 1 26.56 -19.66 6.30
N LEU A 2 26.82 -18.90 5.22
CA LEU A 2 28.19 -18.59 4.76
C LEU A 2 28.92 -17.57 5.64
N MET A 3 28.19 -16.62 6.24
CA MET A 3 28.78 -15.63 7.16
C MET A 3 29.42 -16.31 8.38
N VAL A 4 28.78 -17.38 8.90
CA VAL A 4 29.33 -18.21 9.99
C VAL A 4 30.61 -18.94 9.58
N SER A 5 30.78 -19.23 8.29
CA SER A 5 31.98 -19.86 7.74
C SER A 5 33.15 -18.87 7.54
N GLY A 6 33.00 -17.61 7.96
CA GLY A 6 34.04 -16.59 7.91
C GLY A 6 34.10 -15.79 6.61
N PHE A 7 33.15 -15.96 5.70
CA PHE A 7 33.01 -15.06 4.56
C PHE A 7 32.42 -13.72 5.03
N ASP A 8 33.11 -12.62 4.72
CA ASP A 8 32.67 -11.26 5.10
C ASP A 8 31.58 -10.72 4.18
N LYS A 9 31.70 -10.97 2.86
CA LYS A 9 30.77 -10.49 1.83
C LYS A 9 30.54 -11.59 0.81
N TYR A 10 29.29 -11.82 0.47
CA TYR A 10 28.87 -12.83 -0.48
C TYR A 10 27.83 -12.26 -1.43
N TYR A 11 27.88 -12.69 -2.69
CA TYR A 11 26.76 -12.55 -3.61
C TYR A 11 26.69 -13.74 -4.55
N GLN A 12 25.49 -14.03 -5.07
CA GLN A 12 25.27 -15.04 -6.08
C GLN A 12 24.08 -14.69 -6.96
N ILE A 13 24.21 -14.91 -8.28
CA ILE A 13 23.04 -14.97 -9.16
C ILE A 13 22.50 -16.40 -9.09
N ALA A 14 21.54 -16.63 -8.21
CA ALA A 14 21.03 -17.94 -7.85
C ALA A 14 19.70 -18.25 -8.55
N ARG A 15 19.48 -19.54 -8.84
CA ARG A 15 18.18 -20.02 -9.29
C ARG A 15 17.37 -20.49 -8.08
N CYS A 16 16.18 -19.92 -7.93
CA CYS A 16 15.28 -20.16 -6.81
C CYS A 16 14.02 -20.85 -7.30
N PHE A 17 13.47 -21.73 -6.46
CA PHE A 17 12.30 -22.54 -6.76
C PHE A 17 11.25 -22.33 -5.67
N ARG A 18 10.00 -22.09 -6.05
CA ARG A 18 8.85 -21.98 -5.14
C ARG A 18 7.65 -22.70 -5.74
N ASP A 19 7.09 -23.64 -4.99
CA ASP A 19 5.87 -24.36 -5.38
C ASP A 19 4.63 -23.59 -4.90
N GLU A 20 4.35 -22.48 -5.57
CA GLU A 20 3.21 -21.58 -5.30
C GLU A 20 2.33 -21.42 -6.54
N ASP A 21 1.08 -21.01 -6.34
CA ASP A 21 0.19 -20.65 -7.44
C ASP A 21 0.81 -19.58 -8.34
N LEU A 22 0.76 -19.83 -9.65
CA LEU A 22 1.28 -18.92 -10.66
C LEU A 22 0.51 -17.60 -10.65
N ARG A 23 1.25 -16.50 -10.77
CA ARG A 23 0.72 -15.16 -10.99
C ARG A 23 1.48 -14.52 -12.15
N ALA A 24 0.99 -13.39 -12.64
CA ALA A 24 1.63 -12.68 -13.76
C ALA A 24 3.12 -12.36 -13.50
N ASP A 25 3.47 -12.16 -12.23
CA ASP A 25 4.80 -11.85 -11.70
C ASP A 25 5.48 -13.02 -10.97
N ARG A 26 4.84 -14.21 -10.89
CA ARG A 26 5.35 -15.37 -10.15
C ARG A 26 5.50 -16.60 -11.03
N GLN A 27 6.73 -17.07 -11.13
CA GLN A 27 7.12 -18.30 -11.82
C GLN A 27 7.64 -19.31 -10.78
N PRO A 28 7.47 -20.62 -11.01
CA PRO A 28 7.91 -21.63 -10.06
C PRO A 28 9.43 -21.70 -9.97
N GLU A 29 10.10 -21.19 -11.00
CA GLU A 29 11.54 -21.02 -11.09
C GLU A 29 11.86 -19.56 -11.47
N PHE A 30 12.72 -18.89 -10.70
CA PHE A 30 13.12 -17.50 -10.93
C PHE A 30 14.56 -17.23 -10.46
N THR A 31 15.16 -16.14 -10.92
CA THR A 31 16.57 -15.80 -10.62
C THR A 31 16.64 -14.66 -9.62
N GLN A 32 17.48 -14.79 -8.59
CA GLN A 32 17.76 -13.74 -7.62
C GLN A 32 19.23 -13.35 -7.65
N LEU A 33 19.51 -12.06 -7.47
CA LEU A 33 20.81 -11.60 -7.01
C LEU A 33 20.77 -11.65 -5.48
N ASP A 34 21.26 -12.75 -4.93
CA ASP A 34 21.40 -12.99 -3.51
C ASP A 34 22.65 -12.29 -2.99
N MET A 35 22.57 -11.57 -1.87
CA MET A 35 23.67 -10.81 -1.29
C MET A 35 23.62 -10.87 0.23
N GLU A 36 24.75 -11.16 0.85
CA GLU A 36 24.87 -11.26 2.30
C GLU A 36 26.17 -10.61 2.77
N MET A 37 26.13 -9.86 3.88
CA MET A 37 27.30 -9.21 4.46
C MET A 37 27.33 -9.33 5.98
N ALA A 38 28.48 -9.70 6.53
CA ALA A 38 28.70 -9.76 7.97
C ALA A 38 28.95 -8.35 8.56
N PHE A 39 28.60 -8.16 9.84
CA PHE A 39 28.91 -6.93 10.61
C PHE A 39 28.50 -5.62 9.93
N THR A 40 27.47 -5.65 9.10
CA THR A 40 27.02 -4.51 8.28
C THR A 40 25.71 -3.97 8.84
N SER A 41 25.61 -2.65 8.96
CA SER A 41 24.37 -2.01 9.41
C SER A 41 23.30 -2.04 8.33
N MET A 42 22.03 -1.92 8.72
CA MET A 42 20.92 -1.78 7.76
C MET A 42 21.15 -0.59 6.81
N GLU A 43 21.60 0.55 7.31
CA GLU A 43 21.88 1.74 6.49
C GLU A 43 22.96 1.51 5.43
N ASP A 44 24.03 0.79 5.78
CA ASP A 44 25.08 0.44 4.83
C ASP A 44 24.58 -0.53 3.76
N MET A 45 23.71 -1.49 4.13
CA MET A 45 23.05 -2.40 3.19
C MET A 45 22.10 -1.65 2.23
N LEU A 46 21.29 -0.73 2.74
CA LEU A 46 20.42 0.11 1.91
C LEU A 46 21.27 0.90 0.91
N LYS A 47 22.31 1.58 1.37
CA LYS A 47 23.20 2.37 0.51
C LYS A 47 23.87 1.53 -0.57
N LEU A 48 24.36 0.33 -0.24
CA LEU A 48 24.94 -0.59 -1.22
C LEU A 48 23.94 -0.96 -2.31
N ASN A 49 22.71 -1.31 -1.93
CA ASN A 49 21.65 -1.63 -2.87
C ASN A 49 21.23 -0.43 -3.72
N GLU A 50 21.15 0.78 -3.13
CA GLU A 50 20.89 2.01 -3.88
C GLU A 50 21.98 2.27 -4.94
N ASP A 51 23.26 2.15 -4.57
CA ASP A 51 24.39 2.35 -5.48
C ASP A 51 24.39 1.33 -6.63
N LEU A 52 24.07 0.06 -6.33
CA LEU A 52 23.93 -1.00 -7.32
C LEU A 52 22.80 -0.67 -8.31
N ILE A 53 21.61 -0.35 -7.82
CA ILE A 53 20.44 -0.10 -8.68
C ILE A 53 20.62 1.19 -9.49
N ARG A 54 21.15 2.26 -8.89
CA ARG A 54 21.53 3.48 -9.63
C ARG A 54 22.47 3.16 -10.78
N LYS A 55 23.50 2.36 -10.54
CA LYS A 55 24.46 1.98 -11.57
C LYS A 55 23.79 1.18 -12.70
N VAL A 56 22.94 0.21 -12.37
CA VAL A 56 22.20 -0.60 -13.36
C VAL A 56 21.31 0.29 -14.24
N PHE A 57 20.54 1.21 -13.64
CA PHE A 57 19.68 2.12 -14.39
C PHE A 57 20.47 3.09 -15.28
N GLN A 58 21.58 3.62 -14.76
CA GLN A 58 22.42 4.54 -15.51
C GLN A 58 23.10 3.85 -16.71
N GLU A 59 23.65 2.64 -16.53
CA GLU A 59 24.38 1.92 -17.57
C GLU A 59 23.44 1.35 -18.66
N ILE A 60 22.24 0.89 -18.28
CA ILE A 60 21.33 0.20 -19.21
C ILE A 60 20.35 1.19 -19.85
N GLN A 61 19.79 2.12 -19.09
CA GLN A 61 18.71 3.01 -19.53
C GLN A 61 19.14 4.48 -19.62
N GLY A 62 20.33 4.84 -19.12
CA GLY A 62 20.75 6.24 -19.04
C GLY A 62 19.92 7.08 -18.05
N VAL A 63 19.18 6.42 -17.15
CA VAL A 63 18.27 7.05 -16.20
C VAL A 63 18.99 7.33 -14.88
N GLN A 64 18.94 8.58 -14.44
CA GLN A 64 19.42 9.00 -13.13
C GLN A 64 18.31 8.81 -12.10
N LEU A 65 18.52 7.90 -11.14
CA LEU A 65 17.60 7.69 -10.02
C LEU A 65 17.98 8.60 -8.81
N PRO A 66 17.06 8.84 -7.87
CA PRO A 66 17.30 9.67 -6.69
C PRO A 66 18.51 9.23 -5.84
N ASN A 67 19.07 10.16 -5.08
CA ASN A 67 20.10 9.88 -4.08
C ASN A 67 19.91 10.73 -2.82
N PRO A 68 19.53 10.15 -1.66
CA PRO A 68 19.15 8.74 -1.46
C PRO A 68 17.81 8.38 -2.12
N PHE A 69 17.43 7.10 -2.12
CA PHE A 69 16.06 6.73 -2.50
C PHE A 69 15.07 7.20 -1.42
N PRO A 70 13.87 7.68 -1.83
CA PRO A 70 12.78 7.97 -0.89
C PRO A 70 12.48 6.76 0.01
N ARG A 71 12.08 7.02 1.25
CA ARG A 71 11.73 5.97 2.22
C ARG A 71 10.34 6.22 2.78
N LEU A 72 9.59 5.14 2.97
CA LEU A 72 8.34 5.09 3.70
C LEU A 72 8.46 4.05 4.80
N THR A 73 7.91 4.32 5.97
CA THR A 73 7.63 3.24 6.92
C THR A 73 6.47 2.39 6.40
N TYR A 74 6.40 1.12 6.80
CA TYR A 74 5.27 0.25 6.49
C TYR A 74 3.95 0.87 6.93
N ALA A 75 3.94 1.50 8.12
CA ALA A 75 2.77 2.22 8.63
C ALA A 75 2.34 3.36 7.69
N GLU A 76 3.27 4.16 7.16
CA GLU A 76 2.97 5.21 6.18
C GLU A 76 2.48 4.63 4.85
N ALA A 77 3.13 3.58 4.35
CA ALA A 77 2.77 2.92 3.10
C ALA A 77 1.34 2.36 3.17
N MET A 78 1.02 1.62 4.24
CA MET A 78 -0.33 1.09 4.49
C MET A 78 -1.35 2.19 4.80
N SER A 79 -0.94 3.27 5.46
CA SER A 79 -1.83 4.39 5.76
C SER A 79 -2.26 5.11 4.48
N ARG A 80 -1.28 5.52 3.66
CA ARG A 80 -1.45 6.38 2.49
C ARG A 80 -1.80 5.64 1.20
N TYR A 81 -1.41 4.38 1.06
CA TYR A 81 -1.60 3.63 -0.19
C TYR A 81 -2.33 2.30 0.01
N GLY A 82 -2.39 1.79 1.24
CA GLY A 82 -3.03 0.51 1.54
C GLY A 82 -2.25 -0.70 1.03
N SER A 83 -0.97 -0.48 0.72
CA SER A 83 -0.05 -1.46 0.17
C SER A 83 1.36 -1.16 0.68
N ASP A 84 2.10 -2.22 0.95
CA ASP A 84 3.53 -2.23 1.28
C ASP A 84 4.43 -2.13 0.04
N ARG A 85 3.83 -2.20 -1.16
CA ARG A 85 4.49 -1.96 -2.45
C ARG A 85 3.77 -0.89 -3.26
N PRO A 86 3.71 0.37 -2.77
CA PRO A 86 2.92 1.40 -3.41
C PRO A 86 3.54 1.86 -4.74
N ASP A 87 2.71 2.02 -5.77
CA ASP A 87 3.08 2.76 -6.97
C ASP A 87 2.90 4.27 -6.72
N THR A 88 3.98 5.04 -6.63
CA THR A 88 3.91 6.50 -6.33
C THR A 88 3.99 7.38 -7.58
N ARG A 89 3.80 6.82 -8.78
CA ARG A 89 3.82 7.60 -10.03
C ARG A 89 2.63 8.53 -10.21
N PHE A 90 1.58 8.37 -9.40
CA PHE A 90 0.35 9.15 -9.46
C PHE A 90 -0.20 9.48 -8.07
N ASP A 91 -0.86 10.63 -7.95
CA ASP A 91 -1.22 11.25 -6.67
C ASP A 91 -2.68 10.95 -6.29
N VAL A 92 -2.95 9.70 -5.90
CA VAL A 92 -4.24 9.26 -5.36
C VAL A 92 -4.00 8.53 -4.05
N GLU A 93 -3.93 9.27 -2.95
CA GLU A 93 -3.72 8.68 -1.61
C GLU A 93 -5.03 8.32 -0.91
N LEU A 94 -4.93 7.34 -0.03
CA LEU A 94 -5.97 6.94 0.91
C LEU A 94 -5.96 7.87 2.11
N ARG A 95 -7.14 8.21 2.62
CA ARG A 95 -7.27 8.90 3.90
C ARG A 95 -8.29 8.22 4.79
N ASN A 96 -7.92 8.12 6.07
CA ASN A 96 -8.84 7.66 7.12
C ASN A 96 -9.84 8.78 7.41
N VAL A 97 -11.12 8.44 7.32
CA VAL A 97 -12.26 9.35 7.51
C VAL A 97 -13.17 8.84 8.63
N SER A 98 -12.75 7.83 9.40
CA SER A 98 -13.54 7.23 10.49
C SER A 98 -14.05 8.29 11.48
N ASP A 99 -13.22 9.28 11.82
CA ASP A 99 -13.57 10.32 12.80
C ASP A 99 -14.74 11.20 12.33
N ILE A 100 -14.75 11.55 11.04
CA ILE A 100 -15.85 12.30 10.39
C ILE A 100 -17.17 11.53 10.54
N PHE A 101 -17.12 10.20 10.47
CA PHE A 101 -18.28 9.31 10.52
C PHE A 101 -18.53 8.67 11.89
N SER A 102 -17.83 9.04 12.95
CA SER A 102 -17.93 8.47 14.30
C SER A 102 -19.37 8.36 14.85
N ASN A 103 -20.23 9.35 14.54
CA ASN A 103 -21.64 9.39 14.92
C ASN A 103 -22.58 9.37 13.71
N THR A 104 -22.19 8.70 12.64
CA THR A 104 -22.98 8.64 11.40
C THR A 104 -24.32 7.92 11.59
N THR A 105 -25.35 8.41 10.93
CA THR A 105 -26.65 7.72 10.81
C THR A 105 -26.68 6.71 9.65
N PHE A 106 -25.62 6.67 8.84
CA PHE A 106 -25.52 5.73 7.73
C PHE A 106 -25.14 4.34 8.25
N LYS A 107 -26.13 3.45 8.31
CA LYS A 107 -26.03 2.14 8.97
C LYS A 107 -24.80 1.31 8.58
N VAL A 108 -24.43 1.31 7.30
CA VAL A 108 -23.26 0.55 6.80
C VAL A 108 -21.96 1.03 7.48
N PHE A 109 -21.83 2.33 7.74
CA PHE A 109 -20.66 2.91 8.39
C PHE A 109 -20.73 2.76 9.90
N SER A 110 -21.90 3.02 10.51
CA SER A 110 -22.06 2.88 11.96
C SER A 110 -21.83 1.45 12.43
N ASP A 111 -22.36 0.45 11.71
CA ASP A 111 -22.23 -0.96 12.09
C ASP A 111 -20.77 -1.43 12.00
N ALA A 112 -20.01 -0.93 11.01
CA ALA A 112 -18.60 -1.26 10.84
C ALA A 112 -17.72 -0.63 11.93
N LEU A 113 -17.95 0.64 12.25
CA LEU A 113 -17.23 1.33 13.34
C LEU A 113 -17.53 0.69 14.70
N ALA A 114 -18.79 0.33 14.96
CA ALA A 114 -19.20 -0.37 16.18
C ALA A 114 -18.53 -1.76 16.33
N SER A 115 -18.13 -2.37 15.22
CA SER A 115 -17.42 -3.65 15.18
C SER A 115 -15.89 -3.49 15.26
N GLY A 116 -15.38 -2.28 15.51
CA GLY A 116 -13.94 -1.99 15.55
C GLY A 116 -13.29 -1.83 14.17
N GLY A 117 -14.09 -1.72 13.11
CA GLY A 117 -13.61 -1.47 11.75
C GLY A 117 -13.21 -0.02 11.51
N ILE A 118 -12.75 0.27 10.30
CA ILE A 118 -12.35 1.60 9.84
C ILE A 118 -13.08 2.00 8.56
N ILE A 119 -13.07 3.30 8.26
CA ILE A 119 -13.55 3.86 7.01
C ILE A 119 -12.38 4.65 6.41
N LYS A 120 -11.94 4.23 5.21
CA LYS A 120 -11.00 5.01 4.40
C LYS A 120 -11.66 5.39 3.09
N ALA A 121 -11.15 6.47 2.49
CA ALA A 121 -11.56 6.90 1.18
C ALA A 121 -10.36 7.30 0.32
N LEU A 122 -10.57 7.29 -0.99
CA LEU A 122 -9.68 7.90 -1.97
C LEU A 122 -10.48 8.89 -2.82
N CYS A 123 -9.81 9.91 -3.34
CA CYS A 123 -10.39 10.89 -4.24
C CYS A 123 -9.85 10.68 -5.65
N VAL A 124 -10.74 10.40 -6.60
CA VAL A 124 -10.42 10.16 -8.01
C VAL A 124 -10.59 11.48 -8.77
N PRO A 125 -9.49 12.06 -9.29
CA PRO A 125 -9.56 13.34 -9.99
C PRO A 125 -10.42 13.21 -11.26
N CYS A 126 -11.33 14.15 -11.47
CA CYS A 126 -12.28 14.14 -12.61
C CYS A 126 -13.13 12.84 -12.74
N GLY A 127 -13.22 12.04 -11.68
CA GLY A 127 -13.85 10.72 -11.75
C GLY A 127 -15.36 10.75 -12.04
N THR A 128 -16.06 11.87 -11.80
CA THR A 128 -17.50 11.99 -12.10
C THR A 128 -17.79 11.97 -13.60
N LYS A 129 -16.85 12.45 -14.42
CA LYS A 129 -16.95 12.48 -15.89
C LYS A 129 -16.87 11.08 -16.51
N THR A 130 -16.14 10.19 -15.85
CA THR A 130 -15.93 8.82 -16.33
C THR A 130 -16.95 7.85 -15.74
N TYR A 131 -17.25 7.95 -14.45
CA TYR A 131 -18.05 6.95 -13.74
C TYR A 131 -19.50 7.41 -13.52
N SER A 132 -20.43 6.78 -14.26
CA SER A 132 -21.86 6.92 -14.03
C SER A 132 -22.31 6.28 -12.71
N ASN A 133 -23.47 6.67 -12.18
CA ASN A 133 -24.04 6.04 -10.97
C ASN A 133 -24.31 4.54 -11.16
N THR A 134 -24.59 4.11 -12.40
CA THR A 134 -24.75 2.69 -12.74
C THR A 134 -23.42 1.96 -12.64
N ALA A 135 -22.33 2.55 -13.14
CA ALA A 135 -20.99 1.97 -13.06
C ALA A 135 -20.55 1.78 -11.60
N LEU A 136 -20.81 2.76 -10.74
CA LEU A 136 -20.45 2.72 -9.32
C LEU A 136 -21.27 1.72 -8.48
N LYS A 137 -22.45 1.30 -8.98
CA LYS A 137 -23.33 0.36 -8.27
C LYS A 137 -23.25 -1.07 -8.78
N LYS A 138 -22.92 -1.27 -10.06
CA LYS A 138 -22.93 -2.60 -10.72
C LYS A 138 -21.93 -2.76 -11.88
N GLY A 139 -21.17 -1.71 -12.21
CA GLY A 139 -20.18 -1.74 -13.29
C GLY A 139 -18.87 -2.40 -12.88
N ASP A 140 -17.85 -2.25 -13.71
CA ASP A 140 -16.58 -2.96 -13.52
C ASP A 140 -15.82 -2.44 -12.28
N ILE A 141 -15.77 -1.14 -12.05
CA ILE A 141 -15.22 -0.58 -10.80
C ILE A 141 -15.88 -1.14 -9.53
N TYR A 142 -17.21 -1.36 -9.57
CA TYR A 142 -17.92 -2.00 -8.45
C TYR A 142 -17.48 -3.46 -8.30
N LYS A 143 -17.41 -4.22 -9.41
CA LYS A 143 -16.95 -5.62 -9.37
C LYS A 143 -15.52 -5.74 -8.85
N GLU A 144 -14.65 -4.79 -9.17
CA GLU A 144 -13.28 -4.73 -8.67
C GLU A 144 -13.22 -4.55 -7.15
N ALA A 145 -14.09 -3.68 -6.59
CA ALA A 145 -14.26 -3.58 -5.14
C ALA A 145 -14.73 -4.91 -4.53
N ILE A 146 -15.77 -5.55 -5.10
CA ILE A 146 -16.32 -6.81 -4.58
C ILE A 146 -15.29 -7.95 -4.62
N LYS A 147 -14.51 -8.08 -5.70
CA LYS A 147 -13.42 -9.06 -5.82
C LYS A 147 -12.36 -8.90 -4.72
N SER A 148 -12.21 -7.70 -4.18
CA SER A 148 -11.27 -7.40 -3.09
C SER A 148 -11.78 -7.82 -1.70
N GLY A 149 -13.05 -8.19 -1.60
CA GLY A 149 -13.73 -8.49 -0.33
C GLY A 149 -14.72 -7.41 0.12
N ALA A 150 -14.84 -6.30 -0.60
CA ALA A 150 -15.79 -5.25 -0.24
C ALA A 150 -17.25 -5.76 -0.37
N LYS A 151 -18.11 -5.32 0.55
CA LYS A 151 -19.56 -5.63 0.49
C LYS A 151 -20.35 -4.62 -0.37
N GLY A 152 -19.71 -3.53 -0.76
CA GLY A 152 -20.27 -2.48 -1.60
C GLY A 152 -19.24 -1.39 -1.84
N LEU A 153 -19.63 -0.39 -2.65
CA LEU A 153 -18.79 0.75 -2.99
C LEU A 153 -19.57 2.05 -2.71
N PRO A 154 -19.57 2.55 -1.46
CA PRO A 154 -20.09 3.86 -1.16
C PRO A 154 -19.27 4.93 -1.90
N PHE A 155 -19.95 5.97 -2.38
CA PHE A 155 -19.32 7.03 -3.16
C PHE A 155 -20.00 8.37 -2.97
N LEU A 156 -19.24 9.44 -3.20
CA LEU A 156 -19.71 10.82 -3.31
C LEU A 156 -19.10 11.47 -4.55
N LYS A 157 -19.86 12.34 -5.20
CA LYS A 157 -19.48 13.14 -6.36
C LYS A 157 -19.44 14.60 -5.95
N VAL A 158 -18.37 15.29 -6.30
CA VAL A 158 -18.23 16.74 -6.06
C VAL A 158 -18.79 17.47 -7.27
N LEU A 159 -19.83 18.29 -7.04
CA LEU A 159 -20.50 19.07 -8.08
C LEU A 159 -19.82 20.44 -8.28
N ASN A 160 -20.19 21.11 -9.38
CA ASN A 160 -19.62 22.41 -9.76
C ASN A 160 -19.86 23.54 -8.76
N ASP A 161 -20.91 23.45 -7.95
CA ASP A 161 -21.23 24.40 -6.89
C ASP A 161 -20.56 24.06 -5.54
N GLY A 162 -19.68 23.04 -5.52
CA GLY A 162 -19.04 22.53 -4.31
C GLY A 162 -19.92 21.63 -3.46
N SER A 163 -21.18 21.39 -3.86
CA SER A 163 -22.05 20.44 -3.17
C SER A 163 -21.68 19.00 -3.50
N ILE A 164 -22.15 18.05 -2.66
CA ILE A 164 -21.91 16.62 -2.86
C ILE A 164 -23.20 15.89 -3.25
N GLU A 165 -23.09 15.04 -4.27
CA GLU A 165 -24.14 14.08 -4.67
C GLU A 165 -23.65 12.65 -4.39
N GLY A 166 -24.55 11.69 -4.19
CA GLY A 166 -24.13 10.29 -4.03
C GLY A 166 -25.24 9.43 -3.47
N ILE A 167 -24.88 8.50 -2.59
CA ILE A 167 -25.86 7.68 -1.89
C ILE A 167 -26.67 8.59 -0.94
N PRO A 168 -28.01 8.70 -1.08
CA PRO A 168 -28.80 9.68 -0.32
C PRO A 168 -28.60 9.59 1.20
N ALA A 169 -28.57 8.36 1.73
CA ALA A 169 -28.37 8.12 3.17
C ALA A 169 -26.97 8.55 3.67
N LEU A 170 -25.94 8.44 2.83
CA LEU A 170 -24.58 8.88 3.14
C LEU A 170 -24.47 10.41 3.07
N VAL A 171 -25.07 11.03 2.06
CA VAL A 171 -25.10 12.50 1.93
C VAL A 171 -25.86 13.14 3.09
N SER A 172 -26.96 12.52 3.53
CA SER A 172 -27.74 12.98 4.68
C SER A 172 -27.09 12.73 6.03
N SER A 173 -26.13 11.80 6.13
CA SER A 173 -25.42 11.53 7.38
C SER A 173 -24.31 12.54 7.68
N LEU A 174 -23.96 13.37 6.69
CA LEU A 174 -22.98 14.44 6.81
C LEU A 174 -23.71 15.78 7.00
N ASP A 175 -23.41 16.48 8.09
CA ASP A 175 -23.75 17.89 8.24
C ASP A 175 -22.80 18.78 7.41
N THR A 176 -23.08 20.08 7.33
CA THR A 176 -22.28 21.02 6.53
C THR A 176 -20.81 21.05 6.96
N SER A 177 -20.53 21.01 8.26
CA SER A 177 -19.16 21.04 8.79
C SER A 177 -18.37 19.80 8.38
N LYS A 178 -18.98 18.62 8.48
CA LYS A 178 -18.36 17.35 8.09
C LYS A 178 -18.16 17.22 6.58
N LYS A 179 -19.04 17.83 5.78
CA LYS A 179 -18.85 17.91 4.31
C LYS A 179 -17.61 18.73 3.97
N GLU A 180 -17.50 19.92 4.56
CA GLU A 180 -16.33 20.79 4.34
C GLU A 180 -15.04 20.12 4.83
N GLU A 181 -15.06 19.51 6.01
CA GLU A 181 -13.92 18.76 6.55
C GLU A 181 -13.47 17.65 5.59
N LEU A 182 -14.41 16.82 5.11
CA LEU A 182 -14.13 15.75 4.17
C LEU A 182 -13.53 16.27 2.86
N LEU A 183 -14.14 17.30 2.25
CA LEU A 183 -13.65 17.87 1.00
C LEU A 183 -12.26 18.50 1.16
N ASN A 184 -12.02 19.21 2.27
CA ASN A 184 -10.73 19.79 2.60
C ASN A 184 -9.64 18.73 2.81
N GLN A 185 -9.98 17.60 3.45
CA GLN A 185 -9.03 16.51 3.68
C GLN A 185 -8.46 15.94 2.37
N PHE A 186 -9.27 15.92 1.30
CA PHE A 186 -8.85 15.50 -0.03
C PHE A 186 -8.44 16.65 -0.96
N SER A 187 -8.58 17.90 -0.53
CA SER A 187 -8.49 19.07 -1.42
C SER A 187 -9.35 18.89 -2.67
N ALA A 188 -10.53 18.30 -2.50
CA ALA A 188 -11.38 17.85 -3.58
C ALA A 188 -11.97 19.04 -4.35
N VAL A 189 -11.95 18.96 -5.67
CA VAL A 189 -12.46 19.99 -6.58
C VAL A 189 -13.69 19.48 -7.34
N PRO A 190 -14.45 20.37 -8.01
CA PRO A 190 -15.52 19.95 -8.89
C PRO A 190 -15.09 18.86 -9.89
N ASP A 191 -16.02 17.94 -10.14
CA ASP A 191 -15.85 16.73 -10.95
C ASP A 191 -15.05 15.59 -10.30
N ASP A 192 -14.58 15.75 -9.06
CA ASP A 192 -13.93 14.66 -8.35
C ASP A 192 -14.93 13.64 -7.79
N LEU A 193 -14.47 12.39 -7.70
CA LEU A 193 -15.23 11.26 -7.20
C LEU A 193 -14.53 10.68 -5.96
N ILE A 194 -15.20 10.72 -4.82
CA ILE A 194 -14.71 10.11 -3.59
C ILE A 194 -15.28 8.70 -3.46
N LEU A 195 -14.40 7.70 -3.37
CA LEU A 195 -14.74 6.29 -3.19
C LEU A 195 -14.38 5.85 -1.79
N PHE A 196 -15.26 5.12 -1.13
CA PHE A 196 -15.08 4.65 0.24
C PHE A 196 -14.92 3.14 0.29
N ALA A 197 -14.11 2.67 1.22
CA ALA A 197 -14.15 1.28 1.71
C ALA A 197 -14.33 1.29 3.22
N VAL A 198 -15.05 0.29 3.72
CA VAL A 198 -15.46 0.18 5.11
C VAL A 198 -15.42 -1.27 5.55
N GLY A 199 -14.86 -1.55 6.73
CA GLY A 199 -14.68 -2.90 7.24
C GLY A 199 -13.41 -3.05 8.07
N HIS A 200 -12.85 -4.26 8.10
CA HIS A 200 -11.60 -4.55 8.79
C HIS A 200 -10.41 -3.85 8.10
N HIS A 201 -9.38 -3.49 8.87
CA HIS A 201 -8.25 -2.69 8.39
C HIS A 201 -7.59 -3.28 7.12
N ALA A 202 -7.33 -4.60 7.11
CA ALA A 202 -6.72 -5.29 5.99
C ALA A 202 -7.59 -5.28 4.72
N GLU A 203 -8.90 -5.56 4.86
CA GLU A 203 -9.84 -5.58 3.73
C GLU A 203 -10.03 -4.19 3.11
N VAL A 204 -10.10 -3.15 3.95
CA VAL A 204 -10.23 -1.75 3.53
C VAL A 204 -9.02 -1.31 2.72
N ASN A 205 -7.81 -1.57 3.22
CA ASN A 205 -6.57 -1.22 2.51
C ASN A 205 -6.45 -1.98 1.19
N LYS A 206 -6.68 -3.30 1.19
CA LYS A 206 -6.66 -4.14 -0.01
C LYS A 206 -7.66 -3.66 -1.07
N THR A 207 -8.88 -3.31 -0.64
CA THR A 207 -9.93 -2.81 -1.54
C THR A 207 -9.52 -1.49 -2.18
N LEU A 208 -9.04 -0.54 -1.37
CA LEU A 208 -8.73 0.79 -1.88
C LEU A 208 -7.44 0.82 -2.71
N ASP A 209 -6.41 0.03 -2.38
CA ASP A 209 -5.23 -0.13 -3.23
C ASP A 209 -5.61 -0.68 -4.60
N ARG A 210 -6.44 -1.74 -4.62
CA ARG A 210 -6.94 -2.31 -5.89
C ARG A 210 -7.72 -1.29 -6.71
N LEU A 211 -8.63 -0.54 -6.08
CA LEU A 211 -9.38 0.51 -6.77
C LEU A 211 -8.47 1.63 -7.25
N ARG A 212 -7.50 2.06 -6.43
CA ARG A 212 -6.52 3.08 -6.76
C ARG A 212 -5.74 2.73 -8.03
N ILE A 213 -5.22 1.51 -8.13
CA ILE A 213 -4.51 1.04 -9.32
C ILE A 213 -5.45 0.92 -10.52
N TYR A 214 -6.66 0.37 -10.32
CA TYR A 214 -7.66 0.24 -11.38
C TYR A 214 -8.02 1.61 -12.00
N VAL A 215 -8.36 2.60 -11.18
CA VAL A 215 -8.72 3.94 -11.68
C VAL A 215 -7.53 4.66 -12.31
N ALA A 216 -6.31 4.42 -11.81
CA ALA A 216 -5.12 5.01 -12.39
C ALA A 216 -4.84 4.51 -13.81
N HIS A 217 -5.09 3.22 -14.08
CA HIS A 217 -5.02 2.67 -15.44
C HIS A 217 -6.15 3.18 -16.33
N GLU A 218 -7.40 3.13 -15.86
CA GLU A 218 -8.58 3.51 -16.64
C GLU A 218 -8.57 4.99 -17.04
N LEU A 219 -8.06 5.86 -16.15
CA LEU A 219 -7.99 7.31 -16.38
C LEU A 219 -6.62 7.76 -16.92
N GLY A 220 -5.67 6.84 -17.12
CA GLY A 220 -4.33 7.16 -17.60
C GLY A 220 -3.54 8.08 -16.65
N LEU A 221 -3.73 7.95 -15.33
CA LEU A 221 -3.04 8.77 -14.32
C LEU A 221 -1.57 8.38 -14.15
N ILE A 222 -1.20 7.17 -14.57
CA ILE A 222 0.16 6.64 -14.41
C ILE A 222 1.08 7.26 -15.47
N ASP A 223 2.03 8.08 -15.02
CA ASP A 223 3.12 8.53 -15.88
C ASP A 223 4.10 7.38 -16.16
N ASN A 224 3.99 6.78 -17.34
CA ASN A 224 4.84 5.66 -17.78
C ASN A 224 6.29 6.09 -18.09
N SER A 225 6.58 7.39 -18.18
CA SER A 225 7.95 7.91 -18.34
C SER A 225 8.68 8.09 -17.01
N ARG A 226 7.94 8.14 -15.91
CA ARG A 226 8.48 8.33 -14.56
C ARG A 226 8.92 7.00 -13.94
N HIS A 227 10.05 7.05 -13.26
CA HIS A 227 10.57 5.96 -12.45
C HIS A 227 10.29 6.25 -10.96
N SER A 228 9.43 5.45 -10.35
CA SER A 228 9.14 5.50 -8.91
C SER A 228 9.92 4.40 -8.21
N ILE A 229 11.00 4.76 -7.52
CA ILE A 229 11.76 3.86 -6.66
C ILE A 229 11.74 4.36 -5.22
N LEU A 230 11.51 3.47 -4.26
CA LEU A 230 11.51 3.79 -2.83
C LEU A 230 11.81 2.56 -1.98
N TRP A 231 12.20 2.81 -0.74
CA TRP A 231 12.28 1.80 0.32
C TRP A 231 11.00 1.80 1.15
N VAL A 232 10.54 0.62 1.53
CA VAL A 232 9.63 0.44 2.66
C VAL A 232 10.41 -0.18 3.81
N THR A 233 10.35 0.42 5.00
CA THR A 233 11.06 -0.02 6.21
C THR A 233 10.09 -0.15 7.38
N ASP A 234 10.59 -0.50 8.57
CA ASP A 234 9.79 -0.54 9.81
C ASP A 234 8.58 -1.47 9.70
N PHE A 235 8.75 -2.58 8.98
CA PHE A 235 7.76 -3.63 8.89
C PHE A 235 7.45 -4.21 10.28
N PRO A 236 6.22 -4.61 10.58
CA PRO A 236 5.92 -5.42 11.75
C PRO A 236 6.71 -6.73 11.70
N MET A 237 7.20 -7.18 12.85
CA MET A 237 7.87 -8.48 12.96
C MET A 237 6.88 -9.63 12.72
N PHE A 238 5.64 -9.47 13.18
CA PHE A 238 4.58 -10.45 13.07
C PHE A 238 3.27 -9.85 12.55
N GLU A 239 2.47 -10.70 11.92
CA GLU A 239 1.05 -10.45 11.64
C GLU A 239 0.16 -11.47 12.35
N TRP A 240 -1.07 -11.08 12.67
CA TRP A 240 -2.04 -11.99 13.26
C TRP A 240 -2.72 -12.83 12.18
N ASN A 241 -2.59 -14.15 12.28
CA ASN A 241 -3.26 -15.09 11.40
C ASN A 241 -4.61 -15.50 12.01
N ASP A 242 -5.71 -14.99 11.44
CA ASP A 242 -7.07 -15.31 11.92
C ASP A 242 -7.45 -16.79 11.76
N SER A 243 -6.90 -17.49 10.77
CA SER A 243 -7.24 -18.91 10.54
C SER A 243 -6.57 -19.83 11.56
N GLU A 244 -5.33 -19.51 11.95
CA GLU A 244 -4.53 -20.30 12.87
C GLU A 244 -4.54 -19.76 14.30
N GLN A 245 -5.15 -18.58 14.52
CA GLN A 245 -5.25 -17.89 15.82
C GLN A 245 -3.87 -17.70 16.50
N ARG A 246 -2.87 -17.30 15.71
CA ARG A 246 -1.49 -17.07 16.20
C ARG A 246 -0.79 -15.96 15.42
N LEU A 247 0.31 -15.45 16.00
CA LEU A 247 1.24 -14.59 15.30
C LEU A 247 2.08 -15.40 14.31
N GLU A 248 2.21 -14.87 13.09
CA GLU A 248 3.00 -15.40 12.00
C GLU A 248 4.06 -14.37 11.59
N ALA A 249 5.26 -14.81 11.22
CA ALA A 249 6.32 -13.90 10.80
C ALA A 249 5.95 -13.25 9.46
N LEU A 250 6.04 -11.93 9.37
CA LEU A 250 5.68 -11.21 8.14
C LEU A 250 6.73 -11.39 7.02
N HIS A 251 8.01 -11.54 7.42
CA HIS A 251 9.14 -11.80 6.52
C HIS A 251 9.67 -13.22 6.77
N HIS A 252 10.98 -13.36 6.99
CA HIS A 252 11.57 -14.63 7.39
C HIS A 252 11.62 -14.75 8.93
N PRO A 253 11.40 -15.93 9.53
CA PRO A 253 11.58 -16.20 10.96
C PRO A 253 12.96 -15.88 11.58
N PHE A 254 13.95 -15.49 10.77
CA PHE A 254 15.30 -15.15 11.25
C PHE A 254 15.54 -13.64 11.31
N THR A 255 14.54 -12.84 10.93
CA THR A 255 14.60 -11.38 10.94
C THR A 255 14.77 -10.86 12.36
N ALA A 256 15.77 -10.02 12.59
CA ALA A 256 15.97 -9.37 13.88
C ALA A 256 14.87 -8.31 14.16
N PRO A 257 14.38 -8.19 15.41
CA PRO A 257 13.56 -7.07 15.82
C PRO A 257 14.41 -5.81 15.84
N ASN A 258 13.74 -4.67 15.70
CA ASN A 258 14.31 -3.39 16.00
C ASN A 258 14.79 -3.40 17.48
N PRO A 259 16.06 -3.06 17.77
CA PRO A 259 16.60 -3.04 19.12
C PRO A 259 15.78 -2.19 20.11
N GLU A 260 15.11 -1.15 19.62
CA GLU A 260 14.25 -0.28 20.44
C GLU A 260 12.98 -0.99 20.93
N ASP A 261 12.51 -2.00 20.20
CA ASP A 261 11.23 -2.66 20.45
C ASP A 261 11.40 -4.05 21.11
N ILE A 262 12.63 -4.42 21.49
CA ILE A 262 12.99 -5.76 21.98
C ILE A 262 12.19 -6.22 23.23
N ASN A 263 11.63 -5.28 23.98
CA ASN A 263 10.87 -5.56 25.20
C ASN A 263 9.44 -6.06 24.91
N ASP A 264 8.89 -5.81 23.72
CA ASP A 264 7.59 -6.32 23.28
C ASP A 264 7.67 -6.79 21.83
N LEU A 265 8.09 -8.05 21.66
CA LEU A 265 8.23 -8.67 20.34
C LEU A 265 6.90 -8.76 19.58
N SER A 266 5.75 -8.79 20.27
CA SER A 266 4.45 -8.96 19.62
C SER A 266 4.04 -7.74 18.78
N SER A 267 4.55 -6.56 19.16
CA SER A 267 4.34 -5.30 18.45
C SER A 267 5.62 -4.73 17.83
N ALA A 268 6.73 -5.47 17.92
CA ALA A 268 8.03 -5.01 17.47
C ALA A 268 8.07 -4.79 15.96
N ARG A 269 8.82 -3.76 15.56
CA ARG A 269 9.26 -3.61 14.17
C ARG A 269 10.39 -4.58 13.89
N ALA A 270 10.48 -5.04 12.66
CA ALA A 270 11.57 -5.82 12.11
C ALA A 270 12.66 -4.91 11.53
N LEU A 271 13.91 -5.34 11.62
CA LEU A 271 15.00 -4.84 10.78
C LEU A 271 14.88 -5.45 9.37
N ALA A 272 13.76 -5.17 8.71
CA ALA A 272 13.43 -5.61 7.37
C ALA A 272 13.15 -4.41 6.47
N TYR A 273 13.42 -4.58 5.18
CA TYR A 273 13.26 -3.54 4.19
C TYR A 273 13.04 -4.10 2.79
N ASP A 274 12.13 -3.44 2.08
CA ASP A 274 11.75 -3.80 0.71
C ASP A 274 12.02 -2.63 -0.23
N MET A 275 12.63 -2.93 -1.37
CA MET A 275 12.73 -1.97 -2.47
C MET A 275 11.53 -2.16 -3.39
N VAL A 276 10.82 -1.06 -3.61
CA VAL A 276 9.65 -1.01 -4.48
C VAL A 276 9.98 -0.18 -5.70
N TYR A 277 9.72 -0.73 -6.88
CA TYR A 277 9.84 -0.05 -8.15
C TYR A 277 8.52 -0.11 -8.92
N ASN A 278 7.93 1.05 -9.19
CA ASN A 278 6.68 1.20 -9.95
C ASN A 278 5.52 0.30 -9.44
N GLY A 279 5.41 0.15 -8.12
CA GLY A 279 4.38 -0.69 -7.47
C GLY A 279 4.70 -2.19 -7.43
N VAL A 280 5.92 -2.57 -7.79
CA VAL A 280 6.39 -3.95 -7.74
C VAL A 280 7.53 -4.05 -6.74
N GLU A 281 7.45 -5.05 -5.87
CA GLU A 281 8.56 -5.43 -4.98
C GLU A 281 9.68 -6.04 -5.84
N VAL A 282 10.85 -5.40 -5.85
CA VAL A 282 12.01 -5.84 -6.66
C VAL A 282 13.17 -6.35 -5.82
N HIS A 283 13.13 -6.09 -4.51
CA HIS A 283 14.08 -6.59 -3.53
C HIS A 283 13.39 -6.66 -2.17
N ASN A 284 13.67 -7.72 -1.42
CA ASN A 284 13.26 -7.89 -0.03
C ASN A 284 14.46 -8.43 0.72
N SER A 285 14.75 -7.84 1.88
CA SER A 285 15.83 -8.30 2.75
C SER A 285 15.56 -7.96 4.22
N CYS A 286 16.34 -8.57 5.09
CA CYS A 286 16.31 -8.32 6.52
C CYS A 286 17.70 -8.48 7.12
N SER A 287 17.93 -7.86 8.27
CA SER A 287 19.08 -8.19 9.11
C SER A 287 18.76 -9.46 9.89
N PRO A 288 19.52 -10.56 9.70
CA PRO A 288 19.33 -11.77 10.49
C PRO A 288 19.79 -11.56 11.93
N HIS A 289 19.16 -12.31 12.84
CA HIS A 289 19.57 -12.45 14.24
C HIS A 289 20.96 -13.04 14.44
#